data_AF-A0A932B020-F1
#
_entry.id   AF-A0A932B020-F1
#
_cell.length_a   1.000
_cell.length_b   1.000
_cell.length_c   1.000
_cell.angle_alpha   90.00
_cell.angle_beta   90.00
_cell.angle_gamma   90.00
#
_symmetry.space_group_name_H-M   'P 1'
#
loop_
_entity.id
_entity.type
_entity.pdbx_description
1 polymer ?
#
loop_
_entity_poly.entity_id
_entity_poly.type
_entity_poly.pdbx_seq_one_letter_code
_entity_poly.pdbx_strand_id
1 'polypeptide(L)'
;MTRRTIGRRRFVKNTVALSSAMVAAPFVRGAYAAGKLSVGLWDHWVPGANAGAEAVARAWAEKEKVDLQLDFITSQGNKLILTAAAEAQARSGHDILALGSWDCARYANQLVPVDDVMASLVKQNGKASAITTYLGVIDGKWLGVPGTPGAQFKGPTSRIDLLKQHAGIDVQAMYPAGAPPKADNWTYDTFLKAAAACHKAGFPFGIGL
;
A
#
# COMPACT_ATOMS: atom_id res chain seq x y z
N MET A 1 -2.06 0.14 -68.47
CA MET A 1 -1.75 -0.28 -67.08
C MET A 1 -1.44 -1.76 -67.05
N THR A 2 -0.18 -2.15 -66.90
CA THR A 2 0.24 -3.55 -66.77
C THR A 2 0.26 -3.96 -65.31
N ARG A 3 -0.60 -4.91 -64.93
CA ARG A 3 -0.71 -5.46 -63.57
C ARG A 3 0.49 -6.39 -63.32
N ARG A 4 1.44 -5.98 -62.48
CA ARG A 4 2.57 -6.83 -62.08
C ARG A 4 2.08 -7.92 -61.11
N THR A 5 1.97 -9.15 -61.60
CA THR A 5 1.71 -10.34 -60.77
C THR A 5 2.97 -10.72 -60.00
N ILE A 6 2.87 -10.79 -58.67
CA ILE A 6 3.97 -11.27 -57.81
C ILE A 6 4.02 -12.79 -57.93
N GLY A 7 5.01 -13.30 -58.67
CA GLY A 7 5.22 -14.75 -58.82
C GLY A 7 5.73 -15.40 -57.54
N ARG A 8 5.34 -16.67 -57.29
CA ARG A 8 5.68 -17.49 -56.12
C ARG A 8 7.18 -17.52 -55.80
N ARG A 9 8.06 -17.43 -56.81
CA ARG A 9 9.53 -17.34 -56.60
C ARG A 9 9.99 -16.05 -55.93
N ARG A 10 9.29 -14.93 -56.13
CA ARG A 10 9.61 -13.64 -55.49
C ARG A 10 9.11 -13.62 -54.05
N PHE A 11 8.00 -14.28 -53.77
CA PHE A 11 7.51 -14.53 -52.42
C PHE A 11 8.52 -15.35 -51.62
N VAL A 12 8.96 -16.51 -52.13
CA VAL A 12 9.93 -17.38 -51.44
C VAL A 12 11.29 -16.69 -51.22
N LYS A 13 11.80 -15.93 -52.20
CA LYS A 13 13.04 -15.15 -52.00
C LYS A 13 12.92 -14.10 -50.90
N ASN A 14 11.76 -13.46 -50.75
CA ASN A 14 11.53 -12.48 -49.68
C ASN A 14 11.35 -13.16 -48.32
N THR A 15 10.71 -14.34 -48.26
CA THR A 15 10.55 -15.10 -47.01
C THR A 15 11.89 -15.58 -46.46
N VAL A 16 12.81 -16.03 -47.32
CA VAL A 16 14.16 -16.49 -46.91
C VAL A 16 15.00 -15.34 -46.32
N ALA A 17 14.91 -14.14 -46.88
CA ALA A 17 15.61 -12.96 -46.36
C ALA A 17 15.07 -12.47 -45.00
N LEU A 18 13.77 -12.64 -44.74
CA LEU A 18 13.18 -12.36 -43.42
C LEU A 18 13.60 -13.38 -42.36
N SER A 19 13.69 -14.67 -42.72
CA SER A 19 14.13 -15.71 -41.78
C SER A 19 15.59 -15.54 -41.35
N SER A 20 16.49 -15.05 -42.21
CA SER A 20 17.89 -14.79 -41.81
C SER A 20 18.04 -13.58 -40.86
N ALA A 21 17.15 -12.59 -40.94
CA ALA A 21 17.16 -11.44 -40.02
C ALA A 21 16.67 -11.83 -38.61
N MET A 22 15.75 -12.79 -38.48
CA MET A 22 15.30 -13.28 -37.17
C MET A 22 16.32 -14.17 -36.46
N VAL A 23 17.24 -14.81 -37.20
CA VAL A 23 18.30 -15.65 -36.61
C VAL A 23 19.47 -14.82 -36.04
N ALA A 24 19.61 -13.55 -36.45
CA ALA A 24 20.69 -12.68 -35.97
C ALA A 24 20.43 -12.03 -34.60
N ALA A 25 19.25 -12.25 -34.00
CA ALA A 25 18.86 -11.64 -32.73
C ALA A 25 18.32 -12.64 -31.67
N PRO A 26 18.99 -13.79 -31.41
CA PRO A 26 18.52 -14.75 -30.41
C PRO A 26 18.55 -14.20 -28.97
N PHE A 27 19.14 -13.02 -28.77
CA PHE A 27 19.20 -12.30 -27.48
C PHE A 27 18.32 -11.06 -27.41
N VAL A 28 17.60 -10.70 -28.49
CA VAL A 28 16.53 -9.71 -28.36
C VAL A 28 15.34 -10.47 -27.78
N ARG A 29 15.33 -10.58 -26.44
CA ARG A 29 14.09 -10.84 -25.72
C ARG A 29 13.13 -9.74 -26.15
N GLY A 30 12.20 -10.05 -27.04
CA GLY A 30 11.04 -9.21 -27.26
C GLY A 30 10.38 -9.08 -25.89
N ALA A 31 10.61 -7.94 -25.23
CA ALA A 31 9.94 -7.59 -24.01
C ALA A 31 8.48 -7.34 -24.37
N TYR A 32 7.70 -8.40 -24.49
CA TYR A 32 6.25 -8.28 -24.43
C TYR A 32 5.99 -7.78 -23.02
N ALA A 33 5.63 -6.50 -22.89
CA ALA A 33 5.12 -6.01 -21.63
C ALA A 33 3.98 -6.96 -21.22
N ALA A 34 4.05 -7.53 -20.01
CA ALA A 34 3.02 -8.41 -19.47
C ALA A 34 1.65 -7.70 -19.33
N GLY A 35 1.62 -6.40 -19.60
CA GLY A 35 0.46 -5.52 -19.59
C GLY A 35 0.88 -4.13 -19.12
N LYS A 36 -0.06 -3.20 -19.15
CA LYS A 36 0.03 -1.93 -18.42
C LYS A 36 -0.72 -2.07 -17.10
N LEU A 37 -0.16 -1.51 -16.03
CA LEU A 37 -0.82 -1.42 -14.72
C LEU A 37 -0.75 0.02 -14.23
N SER A 38 -1.90 0.57 -13.83
CA SER A 38 -2.02 1.90 -13.24
C SER A 38 -2.35 1.79 -11.74
N VAL A 39 -1.55 2.46 -10.91
CA VAL A 39 -1.67 2.38 -9.46
C VAL A 39 -1.66 3.77 -8.85
N GLY A 40 -2.74 4.12 -8.16
CA GLY A 40 -2.87 5.35 -7.37
C GLY A 40 -2.47 5.08 -5.93
N LEU A 41 -1.34 5.61 -5.48
CA LEU A 41 -0.88 5.52 -4.10
C LEU A 41 -1.17 6.81 -3.34
N TRP A 42 -1.27 6.72 -2.02
CA TRP A 42 -1.36 7.91 -1.19
C TRP A 42 -0.01 8.66 -1.18
N ASP A 43 -0.05 9.95 -1.46
CA ASP A 43 1.11 10.85 -1.37
C ASP A 43 1.43 11.14 0.10
N HIS A 44 2.49 10.52 0.59
CA HIS A 44 2.85 10.51 1.99
C HIS A 44 3.58 11.80 2.39
N TRP A 45 3.13 12.44 3.46
CA TRP A 45 3.77 13.68 3.99
C TRP A 45 5.18 13.47 4.56
N VAL A 46 5.65 12.23 4.71
CA VAL A 46 6.97 11.94 5.30
C VAL A 46 8.00 11.94 4.18
N PRO A 47 9.08 12.73 4.30
CA PRO A 47 10.15 12.74 3.30
C PRO A 47 10.68 11.33 3.00
N GLY A 48 10.79 10.99 1.71
CA GLY A 48 11.34 9.71 1.25
C GLY A 48 10.37 8.53 1.22
N ALA A 49 9.19 8.63 1.85
CA ALA A 49 8.23 7.53 1.88
C ALA A 49 7.72 7.15 0.48
N ASN A 50 7.39 8.15 -0.36
CA ASN A 50 6.97 7.92 -1.74
C ASN A 50 8.07 7.25 -2.57
N ALA A 51 9.32 7.73 -2.44
CA ALA A 51 10.46 7.14 -3.15
C ALA A 51 10.69 5.67 -2.76
N GLY A 52 10.50 5.32 -1.49
CA GLY A 52 10.56 3.93 -1.02
C GLY A 52 9.46 3.06 -1.65
N ALA A 53 8.21 3.53 -1.67
CA ALA A 53 7.10 2.82 -2.30
C ALA A 53 7.30 2.66 -3.81
N GLU A 54 7.76 3.72 -4.48
CA GLU A 54 8.07 3.70 -5.91
C GLU A 54 9.19 2.71 -6.23
N ALA A 55 10.27 2.68 -5.46
CA ALA A 55 11.38 1.75 -5.67
C ALA A 55 10.92 0.28 -5.61
N VAL A 56 10.07 -0.08 -4.64
CA VAL A 56 9.53 -1.44 -4.50
C VAL A 56 8.63 -1.78 -5.69
N ALA A 57 7.70 -0.89 -6.03
CA ALA A 57 6.75 -1.12 -7.12
C ALA A 57 7.45 -1.23 -8.49
N ARG A 58 8.44 -0.36 -8.75
CA ARG A 58 9.25 -0.40 -9.98
C ARG A 58 10.13 -1.65 -10.05
N ALA A 59 10.76 -2.07 -8.95
CA ALA A 59 11.55 -3.29 -8.94
C ALA A 59 10.71 -4.53 -9.27
N TRP A 60 9.47 -4.60 -8.74
CA TRP A 60 8.52 -5.65 -9.11
C TRP A 60 8.13 -5.55 -10.59
N ALA A 61 7.75 -4.37 -11.07
CA ALA A 61 7.33 -4.18 -12.46
C ALA A 61 8.44 -4.50 -13.47
N GLU A 62 9.69 -4.14 -13.17
CA GLU A 62 10.85 -4.49 -14.00
C GLU A 62 11.06 -6.00 -14.07
N LYS A 63 10.92 -6.68 -12.93
CA LYS A 63 11.04 -8.14 -12.84
C LYS A 63 9.94 -8.84 -13.65
N GLU A 64 8.70 -8.44 -13.46
CA GLU A 64 7.52 -9.05 -14.10
C GLU A 64 7.24 -8.50 -15.51
N LYS A 65 8.06 -7.55 -15.98
CA LYS A 65 7.94 -6.88 -17.28
C LYS A 65 6.59 -6.18 -17.46
N VAL A 66 6.09 -5.53 -16.43
CA VAL A 66 4.86 -4.73 -16.44
C VAL A 66 5.19 -3.26 -16.74
N ASP A 67 4.43 -2.64 -17.63
CA ASP A 67 4.46 -1.18 -17.83
C ASP A 67 3.67 -0.51 -16.70
N LEU A 68 4.38 0.01 -15.70
CA LEU A 68 3.78 0.53 -14.47
C LEU A 68 3.67 2.06 -14.50
N GLN A 69 2.44 2.55 -14.37
CA GLN A 69 2.12 3.94 -14.06
C GLN A 69 1.81 4.09 -12.56
N LEU A 70 2.49 5.03 -11.90
CA LEU A 70 2.29 5.35 -10.49
C LEU A 70 1.87 6.81 -10.33
N ASP A 71 0.73 7.01 -9.69
CA ASP A 71 0.22 8.33 -9.36
C ASP A 71 0.21 8.47 -7.82
N PHE A 72 0.87 9.51 -7.30
CA PHE A 72 0.83 9.84 -5.86
C PHE A 72 -0.25 10.89 -5.61
N ILE A 73 -1.27 10.52 -4.83
CA ILE A 73 -2.49 11.29 -4.64
C ILE A 73 -2.51 11.84 -3.21
N THR A 74 -2.46 13.16 -3.09
CA THR A 74 -2.47 13.84 -1.78
C THR A 74 -3.81 13.71 -1.05
N SER A 75 -3.75 13.63 0.27
CA SER A 75 -4.94 13.73 1.13
C SER A 75 -5.35 15.19 1.37
N GLN A 76 -4.51 16.17 1.01
CA GLN A 76 -4.82 17.59 1.19
C GLN A 76 -6.06 17.98 0.40
N GLY A 77 -7.03 18.57 1.10
CA GLY A 77 -8.33 18.92 0.51
C GLY A 77 -9.18 17.70 0.14
N ASN A 78 -9.00 16.56 0.85
CA ASN A 78 -9.71 15.31 0.62
C ASN A 78 -9.50 14.69 -0.78
N LYS A 79 -8.44 15.07 -1.50
CA LYS A 79 -8.25 14.64 -2.90
C LYS A 79 -8.21 13.13 -3.06
N LEU A 80 -7.56 12.38 -2.16
CA LEU A 80 -7.58 10.90 -2.22
C LEU A 80 -9.01 10.32 -2.24
N ILE A 81 -9.88 10.79 -1.34
CA ILE A 81 -11.28 10.33 -1.25
C ILE A 81 -12.08 10.82 -2.46
N LEU A 82 -11.83 12.05 -2.92
CA LEU A 82 -12.49 12.60 -4.12
C LEU A 82 -12.10 11.83 -5.38
N THR A 83 -10.84 11.41 -5.52
CA THR A 83 -10.39 10.55 -6.62
C THR A 83 -11.14 9.22 -6.59
N ALA A 84 -11.19 8.53 -5.43
CA ALA A 84 -11.92 7.27 -5.32
C ALA A 84 -13.41 7.42 -5.70
N ALA A 85 -14.06 8.50 -5.24
CA ALA A 85 -15.44 8.80 -5.60
C ALA A 85 -15.62 9.08 -7.10
N ALA A 86 -14.71 9.86 -7.70
CA ALA A 86 -14.75 10.19 -9.12
C ALA A 86 -14.54 8.95 -10.00
N GLU A 87 -13.57 8.09 -9.67
CA GLU A 87 -13.29 6.86 -10.41
C GLU A 87 -14.42 5.84 -10.29
N ALA A 88 -15.01 5.69 -9.10
CA ALA A 88 -16.18 4.85 -8.89
C ALA A 88 -17.39 5.35 -9.70
N GLN A 89 -17.61 6.67 -9.76
CA GLN A 89 -18.70 7.26 -10.55
C GLN A 89 -18.47 7.11 -12.06
N ALA A 90 -17.23 7.35 -12.51
CA ALA A 90 -16.84 7.24 -13.91
C ALA A 90 -16.75 5.78 -14.40
N ARG A 91 -16.63 4.82 -13.47
CA ARG A 91 -16.30 3.41 -13.75
C ARG A 91 -15.02 3.26 -14.58
N SER A 92 -14.08 4.16 -14.33
CA SER A 92 -12.80 4.27 -15.02
C SER A 92 -11.83 4.98 -14.09
N GLY A 93 -10.58 4.55 -14.07
CA GLY A 93 -9.61 5.03 -13.10
C GLY A 93 -8.39 4.13 -13.03
N HIS A 94 -7.78 4.08 -11.86
CA HIS A 94 -6.66 3.19 -11.58
C HIS A 94 -7.11 1.74 -11.48
N ASP A 95 -6.22 0.82 -11.85
CA ASP A 95 -6.44 -0.62 -11.64
C ASP A 95 -6.33 -0.98 -10.14
N ILE A 96 -5.46 -0.27 -9.42
CA ILE A 96 -5.30 -0.36 -7.96
C ILE A 96 -5.30 1.06 -7.40
N LEU A 97 -6.15 1.32 -6.40
CA LEU A 97 -6.22 2.61 -5.73
C LEU A 97 -6.03 2.45 -4.22
N ALA A 98 -5.23 3.32 -3.62
CA ALA A 98 -5.15 3.46 -2.17
C ALA A 98 -6.49 4.01 -1.65
N LEU A 99 -7.21 3.15 -0.94
CA LEU A 99 -8.53 3.45 -0.39
C LEU A 99 -8.46 3.85 1.09
N GLY A 100 -9.39 4.69 1.51
CA GLY A 100 -9.59 5.00 2.92
C GLY A 100 -10.17 3.81 3.69
N SER A 101 -10.13 3.90 5.02
CA SER A 101 -10.53 2.79 5.91
C SER A 101 -11.93 2.24 5.66
N TRP A 102 -12.88 3.08 5.24
CA TRP A 102 -14.28 2.70 5.06
C TRP A 102 -14.67 2.46 3.60
N ASP A 103 -13.73 2.64 2.69
CA ASP A 103 -14.03 2.70 1.26
C ASP A 103 -14.31 1.32 0.66
N CYS A 104 -13.79 0.23 1.24
CA CYS A 104 -14.17 -1.13 0.86
C CYS A 104 -15.69 -1.36 0.99
N ALA A 105 -16.27 -0.94 2.12
CA ALA A 105 -17.72 -0.97 2.33
C ALA A 105 -18.45 0.00 1.40
N ARG A 106 -17.93 1.23 1.26
CA ARG A 106 -18.54 2.28 0.43
C ARG A 106 -18.66 1.87 -1.04
N TYR A 107 -17.62 1.23 -1.56
CA TYR A 107 -17.50 0.87 -2.98
C TYR A 107 -17.64 -0.63 -3.22
N ALA A 108 -18.33 -1.35 -2.33
CA ALA A 108 -18.39 -2.81 -2.36
C ALA A 108 -18.89 -3.38 -3.69
N ASN A 109 -19.76 -2.64 -4.38
CA ASN A 109 -20.32 -3.03 -5.68
C ASN A 109 -19.45 -2.61 -6.88
N GLN A 110 -18.32 -1.94 -6.66
CA GLN A 110 -17.37 -1.50 -7.69
C GLN A 110 -16.00 -2.17 -7.56
N LEU A 111 -15.70 -2.78 -6.40
CA LEU A 111 -14.43 -3.46 -6.16
C LEU A 111 -14.52 -4.93 -6.56
N VAL A 112 -13.41 -5.46 -7.08
CA VAL A 112 -13.25 -6.88 -7.39
C VAL A 112 -12.81 -7.60 -6.12
N PRO A 113 -13.38 -8.77 -5.78
CA PRO A 113 -12.89 -9.58 -4.69
C PRO A 113 -11.42 -9.98 -4.88
N VAL A 114 -10.63 -9.87 -3.80
CA VAL A 114 -9.20 -10.19 -3.75
C VAL A 114 -8.90 -11.32 -2.76
N ASP A 115 -9.85 -12.24 -2.59
CA ASP A 115 -9.75 -13.37 -1.67
C ASP A 115 -8.55 -14.28 -1.96
N ASP A 116 -8.19 -14.44 -3.23
CA ASP A 116 -7.04 -15.23 -3.68
C ASP A 116 -5.70 -14.59 -3.25
N VAL A 117 -5.58 -13.28 -3.40
CA VAL A 117 -4.43 -12.50 -2.94
C VAL A 117 -4.33 -12.57 -1.41
N MET A 118 -5.44 -12.34 -0.71
CA MET A 118 -5.47 -12.37 0.74
C MET A 118 -5.22 -13.77 1.32
N ALA A 119 -5.71 -14.84 0.68
CA ALA A 119 -5.43 -16.21 1.10
C ALA A 119 -3.93 -16.52 1.05
N SER A 120 -3.24 -16.08 0.00
CA SER A 120 -1.78 -16.23 -0.12
C SER A 120 -1.04 -15.45 0.98
N LEU A 121 -1.44 -14.21 1.23
CA LEU A 121 -0.83 -13.36 2.26
C LEU A 121 -1.04 -13.92 3.67
N VAL A 122 -2.24 -14.42 3.98
CA VAL A 122 -2.55 -15.02 5.28
C VAL A 122 -1.78 -16.31 5.50
N LYS A 123 -1.62 -17.13 4.46
CA LYS A 123 -0.80 -18.35 4.54
C LYS A 123 0.66 -18.04 4.88
N GLN A 124 1.19 -16.94 4.36
CA GLN A 124 2.59 -16.54 4.56
C GLN A 124 2.83 -15.80 5.88
N ASN A 125 1.90 -14.91 6.27
CA ASN A 125 2.14 -13.94 7.34
C ASN A 125 1.24 -14.15 8.58
N GLY A 126 0.33 -15.12 8.52
CA GLY A 126 -0.69 -15.32 9.55
C GLY A 126 -1.94 -14.45 9.32
N LYS A 127 -2.90 -14.57 10.24
CA LYS A 127 -4.19 -13.90 10.13
C LYS A 127 -4.02 -12.38 10.21
N ALA A 128 -4.78 -11.66 9.37
CA ALA A 128 -4.92 -10.22 9.50
C ALA A 128 -5.55 -9.85 10.85
N SER A 129 -5.34 -8.60 11.29
CA SER A 129 -5.93 -8.10 12.54
C SER A 129 -7.46 -8.08 12.46
N ALA A 130 -8.13 -8.06 13.63
CA ALA A 130 -9.59 -7.96 13.68
C ALA A 130 -10.11 -6.69 13.00
N ILE A 131 -9.44 -5.55 13.17
CA ILE A 131 -9.81 -4.27 12.54
C ILE A 131 -9.66 -4.36 11.02
N THR A 132 -8.54 -4.91 10.55
CA THR A 132 -8.30 -5.11 9.12
C THR A 132 -9.36 -6.01 8.49
N THR A 133 -9.73 -7.07 9.18
CA THR A 133 -10.78 -8.00 8.71
C THR A 133 -12.14 -7.33 8.69
N TYR A 134 -12.49 -6.56 9.73
CA TYR A 134 -13.73 -5.81 9.80
C TYR A 134 -13.88 -4.78 8.67
N LEU A 135 -12.80 -4.08 8.32
CA LEU A 135 -12.82 -3.04 7.28
C LEU A 135 -12.70 -3.62 5.86
N GLY A 136 -11.99 -4.74 5.69
CA GLY A 136 -11.67 -5.30 4.37
C GLY A 136 -12.61 -6.40 3.88
N VAL A 137 -13.35 -7.06 4.78
CA VAL A 137 -14.29 -8.15 4.41
C VAL A 137 -15.72 -7.65 4.40
N ILE A 138 -16.32 -7.61 3.21
CA ILE A 138 -17.72 -7.20 3.00
C ILE A 138 -18.47 -8.37 2.37
N ASP A 139 -19.63 -8.73 2.92
CA ASP A 139 -20.44 -9.87 2.49
C ASP A 139 -19.64 -11.18 2.32
N GLY A 140 -18.70 -11.41 3.24
CA GLY A 140 -17.86 -12.61 3.27
C GLY A 140 -16.70 -12.63 2.27
N LYS A 141 -16.39 -11.50 1.60
CA LYS A 141 -15.32 -11.40 0.60
C LYS A 141 -14.33 -10.31 0.96
N TRP A 142 -13.05 -10.55 0.75
CA TRP A 142 -12.04 -9.50 0.82
C TRP A 142 -12.18 -8.56 -0.37
N LEU A 143 -12.41 -7.27 -0.11
CA LEU A 143 -12.49 -6.23 -1.15
C LEU A 143 -11.28 -5.29 -1.17
N GLY A 144 -10.33 -5.51 -0.27
CA GLY A 144 -9.10 -4.74 -0.20
C GLY A 144 -7.95 -5.52 0.43
N VAL A 145 -6.74 -5.23 -0.04
CA VAL A 145 -5.50 -5.73 0.56
C VAL A 145 -4.96 -4.67 1.53
N PRO A 146 -4.57 -5.04 2.76
CA PRO A 146 -4.01 -4.10 3.73
C PRO A 146 -2.70 -3.49 3.22
N GLY A 147 -2.69 -2.16 3.01
CA GLY A 147 -1.50 -1.42 2.57
C GLY A 147 -0.45 -1.27 3.68
N THR A 148 0.82 -1.40 3.32
CA THR A 148 1.96 -1.06 4.21
C THR A 148 2.32 0.42 4.15
N PRO A 149 2.45 1.06 2.97
CA PRO A 149 2.64 2.51 2.90
C PRO A 149 1.42 3.22 3.48
N GLY A 150 1.65 4.09 4.46
CA GLY A 150 0.58 4.83 5.13
C GLY A 150 -0.17 4.07 6.22
N ALA A 151 0.39 2.97 6.74
CA ALA A 151 -0.10 2.37 7.97
C ALA A 151 -0.04 3.38 9.14
N GLN A 152 -1.20 3.87 9.58
CA GLN A 152 -1.32 4.93 10.58
C GLN A 152 -1.31 4.40 12.03
N PHE A 153 -0.34 3.54 12.36
CA PHE A 153 -0.13 3.16 13.75
C PHE A 153 0.45 4.36 14.52
N LYS A 154 -0.43 5.26 14.98
CA LYS A 154 -0.10 6.45 15.78
C LYS A 154 0.00 6.07 17.25
N GLY A 155 0.98 5.22 17.56
CA GLY A 155 1.26 4.84 18.95
C GLY A 155 1.65 6.07 19.78
N PRO A 156 1.34 6.09 21.08
CA PRO A 156 1.82 7.16 21.97
C PRO A 156 3.34 7.12 22.04
N THR A 157 3.98 8.27 21.83
CA THR A 157 5.41 8.48 22.11
C THR A 157 5.54 9.18 23.45
N SER A 158 6.36 8.66 24.37
CA SER A 158 6.46 9.17 25.73
C SER A 158 7.90 9.35 26.19
N ARG A 159 8.14 10.38 27.03
CA ARG A 159 9.40 10.58 27.75
C ARG A 159 9.38 9.77 29.04
N ILE A 160 9.84 8.53 28.94
CA ILE A 160 9.84 7.57 30.06
C ILE A 160 10.64 8.06 31.28
N ASP A 161 11.66 8.86 31.03
CA ASP A 161 12.48 9.51 32.05
C ASP A 161 11.71 10.57 32.83
N LEU A 162 10.96 11.43 32.13
CA LEU A 162 10.13 12.47 32.76
C LEU A 162 8.93 11.86 33.50
N LEU A 163 8.32 10.80 32.96
CA LEU A 163 7.28 10.04 33.66
C LEU A 163 7.80 9.42 34.95
N LYS A 164 9.02 8.87 34.95
CA LYS A 164 9.65 8.34 36.15
C LYS A 164 9.99 9.44 37.16
N GLN A 165 10.59 10.54 36.70
CA GLN A 165 11.05 11.63 37.56
C GLN A 165 9.91 12.42 38.20
N HIS A 166 8.85 12.72 37.45
CA HIS A 166 7.81 13.66 37.88
C HIS A 166 6.49 12.98 38.24
N ALA A 167 6.20 11.80 37.68
CA ALA A 167 4.97 11.05 37.95
C ALA A 167 5.21 9.74 38.71
N GLY A 168 6.47 9.35 38.97
CA GLY A 168 6.78 8.08 39.64
C GLY A 168 6.46 6.84 38.79
N ILE A 169 6.30 7.01 37.48
CA ILE A 169 5.89 5.93 36.56
C ILE A 169 7.11 5.39 35.83
N ASP A 170 7.50 4.17 36.19
CA ASP A 170 8.55 3.43 35.47
C ASP A 170 7.94 2.60 34.34
N VAL A 171 7.95 3.17 33.14
CA VAL A 171 7.40 2.52 31.94
C VAL A 171 8.14 1.22 31.60
N GLN A 172 9.44 1.13 31.87
CA GLN A 172 10.18 -0.11 31.60
C GLN A 172 9.80 -1.22 32.57
N ALA A 173 9.51 -0.88 33.83
CA ALA A 173 8.97 -1.84 34.80
C ALA A 173 7.53 -2.28 34.45
N MET A 174 6.73 -1.39 33.84
CA MET A 174 5.39 -1.71 33.33
C MET A 174 5.45 -2.61 32.09
N TYR A 175 6.46 -2.49 31.24
CA TYR A 175 6.60 -3.26 30.00
C TYR A 175 7.95 -4.01 29.96
N PRO A 176 8.14 -5.02 30.82
CA PRO A 176 9.39 -5.77 30.86
C PRO A 176 9.60 -6.59 29.57
N ALA A 177 10.85 -6.65 29.10
CA ALA A 177 11.21 -7.48 27.94
C ALA A 177 10.94 -8.97 28.22
N GLY A 178 10.27 -9.65 27.29
CA GLY A 178 10.01 -11.10 27.38
C GLY A 178 8.94 -11.51 28.39
N ALA A 179 8.22 -10.56 29.00
CA ALA A 179 7.14 -10.84 29.94
C ALA A 179 5.88 -10.01 29.60
N PRO A 180 4.69 -10.44 30.05
CA PRO A 180 3.47 -9.67 29.87
C PRO A 180 3.57 -8.26 30.49
N PRO A 181 2.88 -7.26 29.92
CA PRO A 181 2.75 -5.95 30.54
C PRO A 181 2.14 -6.02 31.94
N LYS A 182 2.67 -5.20 32.85
CA LYS A 182 2.17 -4.95 34.21
C LYS A 182 1.52 -3.57 34.27
N ALA A 183 0.53 -3.35 33.40
CA ALA A 183 -0.05 -2.04 33.14
C ALA A 183 -1.50 -1.90 33.62
N ASP A 184 -1.98 -2.77 34.50
CA ASP A 184 -3.38 -2.74 35.00
C ASP A 184 -3.75 -1.41 35.66
N ASN A 185 -2.75 -0.71 36.25
CA ASN A 185 -2.94 0.60 36.85
C ASN A 185 -2.79 1.76 35.84
N TRP A 186 -2.54 1.50 34.57
CA TRP A 186 -2.52 2.52 33.52
C TRP A 186 -3.94 2.87 33.07
N THR A 187 -4.65 3.56 33.95
CA THR A 187 -6.02 4.03 33.76
C THR A 187 -6.04 5.51 33.36
N TYR A 188 -7.21 6.03 32.97
CA TYR A 188 -7.38 7.46 32.71
C TYR A 188 -7.06 8.31 33.94
N ASP A 189 -7.39 7.84 35.15
CA ASP A 189 -7.05 8.52 36.40
C ASP A 189 -5.55 8.58 36.64
N THR A 190 -4.83 7.47 36.42
CA THR A 190 -3.36 7.44 36.52
C THR A 190 -2.72 8.36 35.48
N PHE A 191 -3.24 8.33 34.25
CA PHE A 191 -2.83 9.23 33.18
C PHE A 191 -3.00 10.71 33.56
N LEU A 192 -4.18 11.11 34.06
CA LEU A 192 -4.45 12.50 34.44
C LEU A 192 -3.57 12.96 35.61
N LYS A 193 -3.34 12.10 36.61
CA LYS A 193 -2.42 12.40 37.72
C LYS A 193 -0.99 12.60 37.22
N ALA A 194 -0.52 11.73 36.33
CA ALA A 194 0.80 11.86 35.73
C ALA A 194 0.91 13.14 34.89
N ALA A 195 -0.11 13.45 34.08
CA ALA A 195 -0.15 14.67 33.27
C ALA A 195 -0.10 15.93 34.16
N ALA A 196 -0.86 15.96 35.25
CA ALA A 196 -0.84 17.07 36.20
C ALA A 196 0.53 17.23 36.90
N ALA A 197 1.16 16.13 37.30
CA ALA A 197 2.47 16.15 37.94
C ALA A 197 3.58 16.65 36.99
N CYS A 198 3.59 16.13 35.76
CA CYS A 198 4.53 16.56 34.73
C CYS A 198 4.27 18.03 34.30
N HIS A 199 3.01 18.46 34.19
CA HIS A 199 2.66 19.86 33.94
C HIS A 199 3.20 20.79 35.04
N LYS A 200 3.03 20.43 36.32
CA LYS A 200 3.59 21.19 37.46
C LYS A 200 5.12 21.30 37.41
N ALA A 201 5.79 20.30 36.84
CA ALA A 201 7.24 20.29 36.64
C ALA A 201 7.70 21.02 35.37
N GLY A 202 6.79 21.61 34.57
CA GLY A 202 7.10 22.31 33.33
C GLY A 202 7.20 21.43 32.09
N PHE A 203 6.79 20.16 32.18
CA PHE A 203 6.87 19.17 31.10
C PHE A 203 5.49 18.58 30.75
N PRO A 204 4.54 19.36 30.22
CA PRO A 204 3.20 18.87 29.94
C PRO A 204 3.20 17.76 28.88
N PHE A 205 2.29 16.80 29.03
CA PHE A 205 1.97 15.80 28.00
C PHE A 205 0.47 15.51 27.97
N GLY A 206 -0.01 14.94 26.86
CA GLY A 206 -1.42 14.66 26.61
C GLY A 206 -1.63 13.45 25.71
N ILE A 207 -2.90 13.03 25.56
CA ILE A 207 -3.31 12.09 24.52
C ILE A 207 -3.64 12.92 23.28
N GLY A 208 -3.00 12.60 22.15
CA GLY A 208 -3.40 13.13 20.85
C GLY A 208 -4.72 12.50 20.44
N LEU A 209 -5.73 13.33 20.18
CA LEU A 209 -6.99 12.93 19.56
C LEU A 209 -6.85 12.94 18.04
#